data_AF-A0A1G9U7T1-F1
#
_entry.id   AF-A0A1G9U7T1-F1
#
_cell.length_a   1.000
_cell.length_b   1.000
_cell.length_c   1.000
_cell.angle_alpha   90.00
_cell.angle_beta   90.00
_cell.angle_gamma   90.00
#
_symmetry.space_group_name_H-M   'P 1'
#
loop_
_entity.id
_entity.type
_entity.pdbx_description
1 polymer ?
#
loop_
_entity_poly.entity_id
_entity_poly.type
_entity_poly.pdbx_seq_one_letter_code
_entity_poly.pdbx_strand_id
1 'polypeptide(L)'
;MKALMAAQVLFWLLRAPDGHAKNFSIQLLPRGRFQLTPLYDVMSVYPVLGDGPNQWSPYEIKLAMALLGKNRHYEMHSIQRRHFNSTAQKVGYASTVEPIIEELLARTPAAIAEVQAELPQDFSPRVRDAIVGGLEQAARTLSGMPP
;
A
#
# COMPACT_ATOMS: atom_id res chain seq x y z
N MET A 1 -13.27 -3.05 8.34
CA MET A 1 -12.05 -3.89 8.27
C MET A 1 -11.49 -4.04 6.86
N LYS A 2 -12.33 -4.28 5.80
CA LYS A 2 -11.88 -4.31 4.39
C LYS A 2 -10.95 -3.14 4.04
N ALA A 3 -11.36 -1.90 4.35
CA ALA A 3 -10.57 -0.70 4.07
C ALA A 3 -9.17 -0.70 4.72
N LEU A 4 -9.04 -1.18 5.96
CA LEU A 4 -7.75 -1.28 6.63
C LEU A 4 -6.85 -2.33 5.98
N MET A 5 -7.40 -3.48 5.61
CA MET A 5 -6.64 -4.51 4.90
C MET A 5 -6.22 -4.05 3.49
N ALA A 6 -7.12 -3.40 2.76
CA ALA A 6 -6.81 -2.80 1.46
C ALA A 6 -5.73 -1.72 1.57
N ALA A 7 -5.77 -0.88 2.61
CA ALA A 7 -4.74 0.11 2.88
C ALA A 7 -3.35 -0.53 3.05
N GLN A 8 -3.24 -1.64 3.78
CA GLN A 8 -1.94 -2.34 3.93
C GLN A 8 -1.38 -2.84 2.60
N VAL A 9 -2.24 -3.37 1.72
CA VAL A 9 -1.83 -3.79 0.36
C VAL A 9 -1.42 -2.58 -0.47
N LEU A 10 -2.21 -1.50 -0.45
CA LEU A 10 -1.94 -0.26 -1.17
C LEU A 10 -0.63 0.41 -0.71
N PHE A 11 -0.37 0.47 0.59
CA PHE A 11 0.88 1.03 1.12
C PHE A 11 2.10 0.24 0.65
N TRP A 12 1.98 -1.08 0.53
CA TRP A 12 3.05 -1.88 -0.05
C TRP A 12 3.22 -1.64 -1.56
N LEU A 13 2.11 -1.58 -2.32
CA LEU A 13 2.10 -1.32 -3.77
C LEU A 13 2.72 0.05 -4.10
N LEU A 14 2.36 1.07 -3.33
CA LEU A 14 2.83 2.44 -3.50
C LEU A 14 4.19 2.72 -2.84
N ARG A 15 4.80 1.76 -2.13
CA ARG A 15 5.97 2.00 -1.27
C ARG A 15 5.75 3.21 -0.35
N ALA A 16 4.64 3.21 0.37
CA ALA A 16 4.29 4.23 1.35
C ALA A 16 4.62 3.74 2.77
N PRO A 17 5.76 4.13 3.35
CA PRO A 17 6.20 3.59 4.65
C PRO A 17 5.47 4.20 5.84
N ASP A 18 4.95 5.42 5.73
CA ASP A 18 4.50 6.23 6.87
C ASP A 18 3.03 6.02 7.26
N GLY A 19 2.47 4.85 6.98
CA GLY A 19 1.09 4.50 7.35
C GLY A 19 0.94 4.12 8.83
N HIS A 20 1.32 4.98 9.77
CA HIS A 20 1.28 4.69 11.21
C HIS A 20 -0.07 5.02 11.86
N ALA A 21 -0.23 4.71 13.15
CA ALA A 21 -1.54 4.78 13.83
C ALA A 21 -2.23 6.16 13.75
N LYS A 22 -1.48 7.26 13.69
CA LYS A 22 -2.05 8.62 13.60
C LYS A 22 -2.58 8.99 12.20
N ASN A 23 -2.28 8.22 11.15
CA ASN A 23 -2.84 8.43 9.79
C ASN A 23 -4.20 7.73 9.62
N PHE A 24 -4.72 7.12 10.68
CA PHE A 24 -6.05 6.54 10.72
C PHE A 24 -6.86 7.25 11.80
N SER A 25 -8.04 7.74 11.41
CA SER A 25 -8.98 8.38 12.32
C SER A 25 -10.33 7.67 12.30
N ILE A 26 -11.09 7.86 13.37
CA ILE A 26 -12.49 7.44 13.44
C ILE A 26 -13.39 8.65 13.63
N GLN A 27 -14.52 8.64 12.95
CA GLN A 27 -15.60 9.58 13.20
C GLN A 27 -16.47 9.03 14.32
N LEU A 28 -16.70 9.86 15.34
CA LEU A 28 -17.64 9.55 16.42
C LEU A 28 -19.07 9.82 15.96
N LEU A 29 -19.95 8.86 16.22
CA LEU A 29 -21.36 8.89 15.84
C LEU A 29 -22.25 8.84 17.10
N PRO A 30 -23.53 9.24 17.01
CA PRO A 30 -24.44 9.17 18.14
C PRO A 30 -24.50 7.78 18.77
N ARG A 31 -24.65 7.75 20.10
CA ARG A 31 -24.76 6.55 20.94
C ARG A 31 -23.48 5.71 21.00
N GLY A 32 -22.31 6.36 21.00
CA GLY A 32 -21.01 5.67 21.16
C GLY A 32 -20.57 4.83 19.96
N ARG A 33 -21.26 4.98 18.82
CA ARG A 33 -20.87 4.33 17.57
C ARG A 33 -19.71 5.09 16.94
N PHE A 34 -18.97 4.42 16.05
CA PHE A 34 -17.91 5.04 15.29
C PHE A 34 -17.77 4.38 13.92
N GLN A 35 -17.15 5.11 12.99
CA GLN A 35 -16.76 4.59 11.68
C GLN A 35 -15.38 5.12 11.29
N LEU A 36 -14.69 4.42 10.40
CA LEU A 36 -13.40 4.86 9.87
C LEU A 36 -13.59 6.12 9.01
N THR A 37 -12.71 7.12 9.14
CA THR A 37 -12.64 8.26 8.22
C THR A 37 -12.00 7.83 6.89
N PRO A 38 -12.09 8.65 5.82
CA PRO A 38 -11.22 8.46 4.65
C PRO A 38 -9.74 8.38 5.05
N LEU A 39 -8.94 7.66 4.26
CA LEU A 39 -7.49 7.61 4.42
C LEU A 39 -6.88 8.96 4.02
N TYR A 40 -5.82 9.35 4.71
CA TYR A 40 -5.07 10.58 4.45
C TYR A 40 -3.57 10.34 4.68
N ASP A 41 -2.74 11.33 4.33
CA ASP A 41 -1.28 11.29 4.48
C ASP A 41 -0.61 10.07 3.82
N VAL A 42 -1.04 9.74 2.59
CA VAL A 42 -0.40 8.69 1.79
C VAL A 42 0.69 9.31 0.93
N MET A 43 1.94 8.95 1.20
CA MET A 43 3.10 9.43 0.45
C MET A 43 3.98 8.26 -0.02
N SER A 44 4.21 8.18 -1.33
CA SER A 44 5.11 7.19 -1.92
C SER A 44 6.57 7.65 -1.85
N VAL A 45 7.47 6.72 -1.55
CA VAL A 45 8.92 6.97 -1.62
C VAL A 45 9.52 6.66 -2.99
N TYR A 46 8.75 6.20 -3.98
CA TYR A 46 9.27 5.89 -5.32
C TYR A 46 10.13 7.03 -5.93
N PRO A 47 9.77 8.32 -5.84
CA PRO A 47 10.58 9.41 -6.42
C PRO A 47 11.98 9.59 -5.81
N VAL A 48 12.20 9.03 -4.62
CA VAL A 48 13.45 9.13 -3.84
C VAL A 48 14.12 7.77 -3.62
N LEU A 49 13.63 6.69 -4.25
CA LEU A 49 14.32 5.40 -4.21
C LEU A 49 15.60 5.42 -5.05
N GLY A 50 16.64 4.79 -4.53
CA GLY A 50 17.92 4.59 -5.21
C GLY A 50 19.09 4.54 -4.24
N ASP A 51 20.29 4.46 -4.78
CA ASP A 51 21.54 4.28 -4.01
C ASP A 51 22.40 5.57 -3.96
N GLY A 52 21.88 6.69 -4.48
CA GLY A 52 22.56 7.98 -4.51
C GLY A 52 22.37 8.83 -3.25
N PRO A 53 23.09 9.97 -3.14
CA PRO A 53 22.92 10.91 -2.05
C PRO A 53 21.46 11.41 -1.96
N ASN A 54 20.93 11.49 -0.74
CA ASN A 54 19.53 11.86 -0.46
C ASN A 54 18.48 10.90 -1.07
N GLN A 55 18.86 9.68 -1.45
CA GLN A 55 17.95 8.61 -1.84
C GLN A 55 17.86 7.55 -0.74
N TRP A 56 16.77 6.79 -0.75
CA TRP A 56 16.54 5.72 0.20
C TRP A 56 16.72 4.38 -0.49
N SER A 57 17.52 3.50 0.13
CA SER A 57 17.74 2.17 -0.42
C SER A 57 16.43 1.38 -0.41
N PRO A 58 16.09 0.66 -1.49
CA PRO A 58 14.90 -0.20 -1.53
C PRO A 58 14.86 -1.26 -0.42
N TYR A 59 16.03 -1.66 0.10
CA TYR A 59 16.14 -2.65 1.18
C TYR A 59 15.81 -2.11 2.57
N GLU A 60 15.85 -0.78 2.73
CA GLU A 60 15.60 -0.09 4.01
C GLU A 60 14.13 0.30 4.19
N ILE A 61 13.32 0.23 3.13
CA ILE A 61 11.91 0.62 3.19
C ILE A 61 11.09 -0.40 3.98
N LYS A 62 10.34 0.11 4.96
CA LYS A 62 9.49 -0.68 5.87
C LYS A 62 8.07 -0.15 5.89
N LEU A 63 7.08 -1.03 6.04
CA LEU A 63 5.74 -0.60 6.46
C LEU A 63 5.80 -0.14 7.92
N ALA A 64 5.09 0.94 8.28
CA ALA A 64 4.94 1.35 9.68
C ALA A 64 4.25 0.28 10.54
N MET A 65 3.29 -0.45 9.96
CA MET A 65 2.59 -1.56 10.62
C MET A 65 3.00 -2.88 9.98
N ALA A 66 3.42 -3.84 10.80
CA ALA A 66 3.86 -5.15 10.30
C ALA A 66 2.70 -6.01 9.80
N LEU A 67 3.00 -6.79 8.76
CA LEU A 67 2.21 -7.97 8.43
C LEU A 67 2.57 -9.11 9.39
N LEU A 68 1.57 -9.90 9.75
CA LEU A 68 1.64 -10.93 10.78
C LEU A 68 1.71 -12.32 10.14
N GLY A 69 2.83 -13.03 10.33
CA GLY A 69 3.02 -14.43 9.92
C GLY A 69 3.63 -15.23 11.07
N LYS A 70 4.51 -16.21 10.77
CA LYS A 70 5.36 -16.83 11.82
C LYS A 70 6.16 -15.78 12.58
N ASN A 71 6.67 -14.79 11.84
CA ASN A 71 7.32 -13.59 12.35
C ASN A 71 6.53 -12.34 11.93
N ARG A 72 6.93 -11.17 12.45
CA ARG A 72 6.45 -9.87 11.97
C ARG A 72 7.28 -9.47 10.74
N HIS A 73 6.62 -8.98 9.70
CA HIS A 73 7.28 -8.54 8.46
C HIS A 73 7.07 -7.04 8.27
N TYR A 74 8.16 -6.28 8.30
CA TYR A 74 8.17 -4.84 8.09
C TYR A 74 8.79 -4.47 6.74
N GLU A 75 9.92 -5.11 6.43
CA GLU A 75 10.77 -4.84 5.28
C GLU A 75 10.04 -5.16 3.98
N MET A 76 9.71 -4.11 3.21
CA MET A 76 8.82 -4.23 2.05
C MET A 76 9.36 -5.15 0.97
N HIS A 77 10.69 -5.22 0.80
CA HIS A 77 11.35 -6.11 -0.15
C HIS A 77 11.21 -7.59 0.21
N SER A 78 10.98 -7.92 1.50
CA SER A 78 10.83 -9.29 2.00
C SER A 78 9.36 -9.74 2.09
N ILE A 79 8.41 -8.81 1.93
CA ILE A 79 6.98 -9.08 2.03
C ILE A 79 6.54 -9.89 0.80
N GLN A 80 5.76 -10.94 1.06
CA GLN A 80 5.17 -11.83 0.06
C GLN A 80 3.65 -11.82 0.21
N ARG A 81 2.94 -12.16 -0.86
CA ARG A 81 1.47 -12.22 -0.92
C ARG A 81 0.85 -12.98 0.26
N ARG A 82 1.39 -14.17 0.58
CA ARG A 82 0.99 -14.97 1.76
C ARG A 82 1.03 -14.24 3.11
N HIS A 83 1.88 -13.22 3.28
CA HIS A 83 1.96 -12.48 4.55
C HIS A 83 0.72 -11.61 4.76
N PHE A 84 0.06 -11.14 3.69
CA PHE A 84 -1.22 -10.46 3.81
C PHE A 84 -2.32 -11.46 4.20
N ASN A 85 -2.30 -12.67 3.63
CA ASN A 85 -3.26 -13.73 3.96
C ASN A 85 -3.14 -14.16 5.42
N SER A 86 -1.92 -14.38 5.90
CA SER A 86 -1.69 -14.71 7.31
C SER A 86 -2.12 -13.56 8.24
N THR A 87 -1.96 -12.31 7.81
CA THR A 87 -2.44 -11.15 8.57
C THR A 87 -3.96 -11.13 8.68
N ALA A 88 -4.68 -11.35 7.57
CA ALA A 88 -6.13 -11.39 7.55
C ALA A 88 -6.72 -12.42 8.54
N GLN A 89 -6.09 -13.60 8.61
CA GLN A 89 -6.47 -14.64 9.56
C GLN A 89 -6.19 -14.23 11.01
N LYS A 90 -4.98 -13.73 11.28
CA LYS A 90 -4.54 -13.36 12.64
C LYS A 90 -5.33 -12.20 13.24
N VAL A 91 -5.78 -11.26 12.43
CA VAL A 91 -6.59 -10.12 12.87
C VAL A 91 -8.10 -10.40 12.85
N GLY A 92 -8.51 -11.63 12.53
CA GLY A 92 -9.91 -12.04 12.51
C GLY A 92 -10.74 -11.37 11.40
N TYR A 93 -10.10 -10.93 10.32
CA TYR A 93 -10.80 -10.30 9.20
C TYR A 93 -11.49 -11.34 8.30
N ALA A 94 -10.73 -12.29 7.78
CA ALA A 94 -11.17 -13.32 6.85
C ALA A 94 -10.15 -14.47 6.80
N SER A 95 -10.53 -15.60 6.20
CA SER A 95 -9.59 -16.70 5.92
C SER A 95 -8.48 -16.29 4.95
N THR A 96 -8.72 -15.26 4.13
CA THR A 96 -7.80 -14.80 3.10
C THR A 96 -8.06 -13.34 2.73
N VAL A 97 -7.03 -12.63 2.26
CA VAL A 97 -7.14 -11.26 1.73
C VAL A 97 -7.24 -11.24 0.20
N GLU A 98 -7.14 -12.40 -0.45
CA GLU A 98 -7.04 -12.54 -1.90
C GLU A 98 -8.09 -11.75 -2.70
N PRO A 99 -9.39 -11.70 -2.33
CA PRO A 99 -10.36 -10.89 -3.06
C PRO A 99 -10.00 -9.39 -3.11
N ILE A 100 -9.38 -8.86 -2.05
CA ILE A 100 -8.90 -7.48 -2.03
C ILE A 100 -7.68 -7.33 -2.93
N ILE A 101 -6.75 -8.28 -2.89
CA ILE A 101 -5.54 -8.23 -3.74
C ILE A 101 -5.94 -8.28 -5.21
N GLU A 102 -6.82 -9.19 -5.61
CA GLU A 102 -7.31 -9.34 -6.97
C GLU A 102 -8.06 -8.08 -7.44
N GLU A 103 -8.94 -7.51 -6.60
CA GLU A 103 -9.65 -6.26 -6.89
C GLU A 103 -8.66 -5.10 -7.12
N LEU A 104 -7.65 -4.95 -6.26
CA LEU A 104 -6.65 -3.89 -6.39
C LEU A 104 -5.78 -4.07 -7.64
N LEU A 105 -5.32 -5.30 -7.90
CA LEU A 105 -4.52 -5.62 -9.10
C LEU A 105 -5.32 -5.37 -10.38
N ALA A 106 -6.58 -5.80 -10.43
CA ALA A 106 -7.45 -5.59 -11.59
C ALA A 106 -7.74 -4.10 -11.83
N ARG A 107 -7.90 -3.30 -10.76
CA ARG A 107 -8.18 -1.85 -10.84
C ARG A 107 -6.94 -1.02 -11.21
N THR A 108 -5.75 -1.50 -10.88
CA THR A 108 -4.49 -0.72 -10.99
C THR A 108 -4.27 -0.10 -12.37
N PRO A 109 -4.39 -0.82 -13.51
CA PRO A 109 -4.17 -0.23 -14.83
C PRO A 109 -5.12 0.93 -15.15
N ALA A 110 -6.41 0.76 -14.84
CA ALA A 110 -7.41 1.80 -15.07
C ALA A 110 -7.17 3.03 -14.18
N ALA A 111 -6.82 2.82 -12.90
CA ALA A 111 -6.50 3.91 -11.98
C ALA A 111 -5.27 4.72 -12.43
N ILE A 112 -4.24 4.06 -12.98
CA ILE A 112 -3.07 4.75 -13.55
C ILE A 112 -3.50 5.63 -14.73
N ALA A 113 -4.30 5.10 -15.66
CA ALA A 113 -4.75 5.83 -16.83
C ALA A 113 -5.63 7.05 -16.46
N GLU A 114 -6.56 6.86 -15.53
CA GLU A 114 -7.42 7.92 -14.98
C GLU A 114 -6.56 9.05 -14.38
N VAL A 115 -5.63 8.71 -13.47
CA VAL A 115 -4.75 9.71 -12.84
C VAL A 115 -3.89 10.43 -13.88
N GLN A 116 -3.28 9.71 -14.83
CA GLN A 116 -2.45 10.34 -15.87
C GLN A 116 -3.21 11.33 -16.74
N ALA A 117 -4.51 11.10 -16.98
CA ALA A 117 -5.37 12.01 -17.74
C ALA A 117 -5.78 13.26 -16.92
N GLU A 118 -5.85 13.14 -15.60
CA GLU A 118 -6.24 14.22 -14.68
C GLU A 118 -5.07 15.09 -14.22
N LEU A 119 -3.82 14.66 -14.42
CA LEU A 119 -2.65 15.41 -13.97
C LEU A 119 -2.54 16.78 -14.68
N PRO A 120 -2.20 17.85 -13.94
CA PRO A 120 -1.89 19.14 -14.54
C PRO A 120 -0.74 19.08 -15.55
N GLN A 121 -0.76 19.98 -16.55
CA GLN A 121 0.27 20.03 -17.59
C GLN A 121 1.67 20.31 -17.05
N ASP A 122 1.77 21.03 -15.93
CA ASP A 122 3.01 21.41 -15.25
C ASP A 122 3.43 20.42 -14.15
N PHE A 123 2.73 19.29 -14.01
CA PHE A 123 3.08 18.28 -13.03
C PHE A 123 4.44 17.64 -13.34
N SER A 124 5.26 17.44 -12.30
CA SER A 124 6.61 16.89 -12.43
C SER A 124 6.62 15.51 -13.12
N PRO A 125 7.22 15.40 -14.33
CA PRO A 125 7.30 14.11 -15.02
C PRO A 125 8.08 13.08 -14.22
N ARG A 126 9.14 13.52 -13.52
CA ARG A 126 9.94 12.65 -12.65
C ARG A 126 9.11 11.98 -11.56
N VAL A 127 8.24 12.74 -10.88
CA VAL A 127 7.40 12.19 -9.80
C VAL A 127 6.35 11.25 -10.38
N ARG A 128 5.67 11.68 -11.46
CA ARG A 128 4.67 10.88 -12.17
C ARG A 128 5.26 9.53 -12.60
N ASP A 129 6.36 9.56 -13.34
CA ASP A 129 6.95 8.37 -13.96
C ASP A 129 7.50 7.40 -12.91
N ALA A 130 8.12 7.93 -11.84
CA ALA A 130 8.60 7.11 -10.73
C ALA A 130 7.46 6.38 -10.00
N ILE A 131 6.36 7.09 -9.69
CA ILE A 131 5.22 6.48 -8.98
C ILE A 131 4.49 5.49 -9.88
N VAL A 132 4.21 5.84 -11.13
CA VAL A 132 3.50 4.96 -12.08
C VAL A 132 4.34 3.71 -12.36
N GLY A 133 5.61 3.86 -12.73
CA GLY A 133 6.48 2.72 -13.01
C GLY A 133 6.69 1.83 -11.78
N GLY A 134 6.82 2.43 -10.60
CA GLY A 134 6.90 1.72 -9.33
C GLY A 134 5.65 0.90 -9.03
N LEU A 135 4.47 1.53 -9.13
CA LEU A 135 3.18 0.87 -8.90
C LEU A 135 2.95 -0.29 -9.86
N GLU A 136 3.21 -0.11 -11.16
CA GLU A 136 3.11 -1.18 -12.15
C GLU A 136 4.03 -2.36 -11.82
N GLN A 137 5.28 -2.07 -11.45
CA GLN A 137 6.25 -3.11 -11.10
C GLN A 137 5.83 -3.87 -9.84
N ALA A 138 5.33 -3.16 -8.82
CA ALA A 138 4.82 -3.77 -7.61
C ALA A 138 3.58 -4.63 -7.88
N ALA A 139 2.66 -4.18 -8.73
CA ALA A 139 1.48 -4.94 -9.14
C ALA A 139 1.87 -6.23 -9.88
N ARG A 140 2.79 -6.15 -10.86
CA ARG A 140 3.36 -7.34 -11.53
C ARG A 140 4.01 -8.31 -10.54
N THR A 141 4.79 -7.77 -9.61
CA THR A 141 5.48 -8.56 -8.57
C THR A 141 4.48 -9.29 -7.68
N LEU A 142 3.46 -8.61 -7.16
CA LEU A 142 2.44 -9.20 -6.31
C LEU A 142 1.58 -10.24 -7.06
N SER A 143 1.26 -9.96 -8.33
CA SER A 143 0.53 -10.91 -9.19
C SER A 143 1.34 -12.19 -9.44
N GLY A 144 2.66 -12.09 -9.53
CA GLY A 144 3.54 -13.25 -9.75
C GLY A 144 3.88 -14.04 -8.48
N MET A 145 3.54 -13.52 -7.29
CA MET A 145 3.74 -14.24 -6.03
C MET A 145 2.64 -15.30 -5.81
N PRO A 146 2.99 -16.48 -5.28
CA PRO A 146 2.00 -17.45 -4.86
C PRO A 146 1.15 -16.89 -3.70
N PRO A 147 -0.16 -17.18 -3.66
CA PRO A 147 -1.06 -16.76 -2.59
C PRO A 147 -0.67 -17.35 -1.22
#